data_AF-A0A431WHF5-F1
#
_entry.id   AF-A0A431WHF5-F1
#
_cell.length_a   1.000
_cell.length_b   1.000
_cell.length_c   1.000
_cell.angle_alpha   90.00
_cell.angle_beta   90.00
_cell.angle_gamma   90.00
#
_symmetry.space_group_name_H-M   'P 1'
#
loop_
_entity.id
_entity.type
_entity.pdbx_description
1 polymer ?
#
loop_
_entity_poly.entity_id
_entity_poly.type
_entity_poly.pdbx_seq_one_letter_code
_entity_poly.pdbx_strand_id
1 'polypeptide(L)'
;MIVECPHCSEDNEIEYAENIRCKKCEKDYKGYEFSKRKIITGTALALLTYVGFHTLNDEIKGYGDRYPIAVEYALLDSCINGSSNSISQSRYLSKRDVCLCALEGAQEDYPYSDYKDDAKGFVPIFRQYAKSCR
;
A
#
# COMPACT_ATOMS: atom_id res chain seq x y z
N MET A 1 -22.26 -10.09 -43.01
CA MET A 1 -21.38 -10.30 -41.82
C MET A 1 -20.32 -9.23 -41.85
N ILE A 2 -19.80 -8.81 -40.70
CA ILE A 2 -18.70 -7.84 -40.67
C ILE A 2 -17.42 -8.58 -40.28
N VAL A 3 -16.37 -8.41 -41.08
CA VAL A 3 -15.04 -8.96 -40.86
C VAL A 3 -14.02 -7.83 -40.82
N GLU A 4 -13.34 -7.69 -39.68
CA GLU A 4 -12.21 -6.78 -39.54
C GLU A 4 -11.01 -7.34 -40.33
N CYS A 5 -10.45 -6.54 -41.24
CA CYS A 5 -9.28 -6.92 -42.02
C CYS A 5 -8.07 -7.07 -41.08
N PRO A 6 -7.39 -8.24 -41.03
CA PRO A 6 -6.29 -8.47 -40.09
C PRO A 6 -5.02 -7.65 -40.39
N HIS A 7 -4.96 -6.98 -41.54
CA HIS A 7 -3.82 -6.18 -41.96
C HIS A 7 -4.00 -4.68 -41.72
N CYS A 8 -5.22 -4.16 -41.87
CA CYS A 8 -5.50 -2.73 -41.73
C CYS A 8 -6.54 -2.39 -40.64
N SER A 9 -7.13 -3.38 -39.98
CA SER A 9 -8.19 -3.20 -38.96
C SER A 9 -9.43 -2.47 -39.46
N GLU A 10 -9.65 -2.43 -40.78
CA GLU A 10 -10.86 -1.86 -41.39
C GLU A 10 -11.98 -2.90 -41.41
N ASP A 11 -13.20 -2.49 -41.09
CA ASP A 11 -14.38 -3.35 -41.13
C ASP A 11 -14.87 -3.52 -42.57
N ASN A 12 -15.08 -4.78 -42.96
CA ASN A 12 -15.56 -5.12 -44.29
C ASN A 12 -16.88 -5.88 -44.20
N GLU A 13 -17.89 -5.42 -44.93
CA GLU A 13 -19.16 -6.11 -45.05
C GLU A 13 -19.09 -7.19 -46.14
N ILE A 14 -19.40 -8.42 -45.77
CA ILE A 14 -19.55 -9.53 -46.73
C ILE A 14 -21.03 -9.69 -47.03
N GLU A 15 -21.45 -9.22 -48.22
CA GLU A 15 -22.83 -9.26 -48.71
C GLU A 15 -23.35 -10.71 -48.90
N TYR A 16 -22.45 -11.68 -49.10
CA TYR A 16 -22.79 -13.10 -49.35
C TYR A 16 -22.83 -13.99 -48.08
N ALA A 17 -22.85 -13.41 -46.88
CA ALA A 17 -22.73 -14.16 -45.62
C ALA A 17 -23.82 -15.23 -45.39
N GLU A 18 -25.00 -15.06 -46.00
CA GLU A 18 -26.12 -16.01 -45.96
C GLU A 18 -25.88 -17.33 -46.72
N ASN A 19 -24.89 -17.35 -47.62
CA ASN A 19 -24.49 -18.53 -48.39
C ASN A 19 -23.27 -19.25 -47.76
N ILE A 20 -22.64 -18.65 -46.77
CA ILE A 20 -21.52 -19.25 -46.04
C ILE A 20 -22.11 -20.00 -44.86
N ARG A 21 -21.99 -21.33 -44.83
CA ARG A 21 -22.56 -22.18 -43.78
C ARG A 21 -21.49 -22.85 -42.95
N CYS A 22 -21.73 -22.97 -41.65
CA CYS A 22 -20.87 -23.75 -40.78
C CYS A 22 -20.95 -25.23 -41.14
N LYS A 23 -19.81 -25.88 -41.40
CA LYS A 23 -19.76 -27.31 -41.77
C LYS A 23 -20.34 -28.25 -40.69
N LYS A 24 -20.37 -27.82 -39.42
CA LYS A 24 -20.80 -28.67 -38.29
C LYS A 24 -22.28 -28.51 -37.95
N CYS A 25 -22.83 -27.30 -38.04
CA CYS A 25 -24.20 -27.01 -37.61
C CYS A 25 -25.09 -26.43 -38.72
N GLU A 26 -24.56 -26.28 -39.93
CA GLU A 26 -25.23 -25.82 -41.16
C GLU A 26 -25.89 -24.43 -41.10
N LYS A 27 -25.76 -23.73 -39.98
CA LYS A 27 -26.21 -22.35 -39.83
C LYS A 27 -25.33 -21.40 -40.65
N ASP A 28 -25.95 -20.38 -41.23
CA ASP A 28 -25.26 -19.31 -41.93
C ASP A 28 -24.68 -18.26 -40.96
N TYR A 29 -23.82 -17.39 -41.49
CA TYR A 29 -23.14 -16.34 -40.71
C TYR A 29 -23.81 -14.96 -40.87
N LYS A 30 -25.05 -14.89 -41.37
CA LYS A 30 -25.79 -13.61 -41.46
C LYS A 30 -26.02 -13.04 -40.05
N GLY A 31 -25.73 -11.74 -39.88
CA GLY A 31 -25.90 -11.04 -38.61
C GLY A 31 -24.81 -11.30 -37.55
N TYR A 32 -23.76 -12.07 -37.85
CA TYR A 32 -22.61 -12.25 -36.96
C TYR A 32 -21.47 -11.29 -37.30
N GLU A 33 -20.75 -10.85 -36.27
CA GLU A 33 -19.53 -10.04 -36.34
C GLU A 33 -18.36 -10.85 -35.77
N PHE A 34 -17.21 -10.84 -36.45
CA PHE A 34 -16.00 -11.52 -35.98
C PHE A 34 -14.87 -10.50 -35.80
N SER A 35 -14.77 -9.88 -34.62
CA SER A 35 -13.59 -9.10 -34.23
C SER A 35 -12.67 -9.93 -33.32
N LYS A 36 -11.35 -9.82 -33.52
CA LYS A 36 -10.33 -10.52 -32.73
C LYS A 36 -10.03 -9.85 -31.38
N ARG A 37 -10.64 -8.71 -31.07
CA ARG A 37 -10.34 -7.97 -29.84
C ARG A 37 -11.16 -8.54 -28.70
N LYS A 38 -10.53 -9.40 -27.89
CA LYS A 38 -11.05 -9.71 -26.55
C LYS A 38 -11.08 -8.39 -25.77
N ILE A 39 -12.23 -7.74 -25.74
CA ILE A 39 -12.49 -6.60 -24.87
C ILE A 39 -12.25 -7.13 -23.45
N ILE A 40 -11.15 -6.71 -22.83
CA ILE A 40 -10.99 -6.84 -21.39
C ILE A 40 -12.10 -5.96 -20.82
N THR A 41 -13.22 -6.59 -20.46
CA THR A 41 -14.40 -5.87 -19.98
C THR A 41 -14.00 -5.03 -18.78
N GLY A 42 -14.53 -3.80 -18.67
CA GLY A 42 -14.19 -2.86 -17.60
C GLY A 42 -14.32 -3.43 -16.18
N THR A 43 -15.05 -4.54 -16.02
CA THR A 43 -15.10 -5.34 -14.79
C THR A 43 -13.74 -5.87 -14.32
N ALA A 44 -12.86 -6.30 -15.23
CA ALA A 44 -11.52 -6.76 -14.87
C ALA A 44 -10.63 -5.60 -14.38
N LEU A 45 -10.78 -4.42 -14.98
CA LEU A 45 -10.08 -3.20 -14.56
C LEU A 45 -10.61 -2.68 -13.20
N ALA A 46 -11.92 -2.76 -12.98
CA ALA A 46 -12.57 -2.41 -11.71
C ALA A 46 -12.16 -3.35 -10.56
N LEU A 47 -11.99 -4.64 -10.82
CA LEU A 47 -11.52 -5.61 -9.82
C LEU A 47 -10.07 -5.36 -9.42
N LEU A 48 -9.19 -5.05 -10.38
CA LEU A 48 -7.78 -4.73 -10.08
C LEU A 48 -7.64 -3.46 -9.24
N THR A 49 -8.46 -2.44 -9.49
CA THR A 49 -8.47 -1.20 -8.70
C THR A 49 -9.04 -1.40 -7.30
N TYR A 50 -10.12 -2.19 -7.16
CA TYR A 50 -10.69 -2.51 -5.85
C TYR A 50 -9.73 -3.33 -4.97
N VAL A 51 -9.10 -4.37 -5.53
CA VAL A 51 -8.13 -5.20 -4.79
C VAL A 51 -6.88 -4.39 -4.43
N GLY A 52 -6.35 -3.60 -5.37
CA GLY A 52 -5.17 -2.76 -5.12
C GLY A 52 -5.39 -1.69 -4.05
N PHE A 53 -6.57 -1.05 -4.00
CA PHE A 53 -6.88 -0.05 -2.98
C PHE A 53 -6.97 -0.65 -1.57
N HIS A 54 -7.53 -1.86 -1.44
CA HIS A 54 -7.62 -2.53 -0.14
C HIS A 54 -6.26 -3.03 0.37
N THR A 55 -5.37 -3.50 -0.50
CA THR A 55 -4.02 -3.93 -0.08
C THR A 55 -3.10 -2.77 0.26
N LEU A 56 -3.26 -1.60 -0.40
CA LEU A 56 -2.48 -0.41 -0.10
C LEU A 56 -2.90 0.27 1.20
N ASN A 57 -4.14 0.10 1.65
CA ASN A 57 -4.61 0.75 2.87
C ASN A 57 -3.88 0.27 4.13
N ASP A 58 -3.42 -0.98 4.20
CA ASP A 58 -2.69 -1.47 5.37
C ASP A 58 -1.23 -1.00 5.38
N GLU A 59 -0.58 -0.86 4.21
CA GLU A 59 0.76 -0.24 4.11
C GLU A 59 0.71 1.30 4.30
N ILE A 60 -0.35 1.96 3.82
CA ILE A 60 -0.52 3.42 3.98
C ILE A 60 -0.92 3.79 5.42
N LYS A 61 -1.69 2.94 6.13
CA LYS A 61 -1.93 3.12 7.58
C LYS A 61 -0.62 3.13 8.38
N GLY A 62 0.34 2.28 8.01
CA GLY A 62 1.68 2.29 8.62
C GLY A 62 2.46 3.60 8.40
N TYR A 63 2.20 4.32 7.31
CA TYR A 63 2.69 5.69 7.12
C TYR A 63 1.86 6.76 7.83
N GLY A 64 0.55 6.53 7.99
CA GLY A 64 -0.39 7.48 8.59
C GLY A 64 -0.27 7.62 10.11
N ASP A 65 0.24 6.59 10.79
CA ASP A 65 0.31 6.54 12.26
C ASP A 65 1.73 6.69 12.84
N ARG A 66 2.64 7.27 12.05
CA ARG A 66 3.99 7.60 12.51
C ARG A 66 3.96 8.81 13.43
N TYR A 67 4.83 8.80 14.43
CA TYR A 67 5.01 9.96 15.29
C TYR A 67 5.57 11.12 14.46
N PRO A 68 5.03 12.34 14.62
CA PRO A 68 5.65 13.51 14.00
C PRO A 68 7.07 13.70 14.52
N ILE A 69 8.00 14.06 13.64
CA ILE A 69 9.43 14.28 13.98
C ILE A 69 9.60 15.18 15.21
N ALA A 70 8.74 16.20 15.36
CA ALA A 70 8.78 17.09 16.52
C ALA A 70 8.49 16.35 17.85
N VAL A 71 7.59 15.37 17.84
CA VAL A 71 7.27 14.53 18.99
C VAL A 71 8.41 13.55 19.25
N GLU A 72 8.93 12.90 18.22
CA GLU A 72 10.08 11.99 18.32
C GLU A 72 11.29 12.69 18.94
N TYR A 73 11.61 13.89 18.43
CA TYR A 73 12.68 14.71 18.96
C TYR A 73 12.46 15.09 20.42
N ALA A 74 11.24 15.51 20.79
CA ALA A 74 10.92 15.86 22.18
C ALA A 74 11.05 14.66 23.14
N LEU A 75 10.66 13.45 22.70
CA LEU A 75 10.82 12.23 23.47
C LEU A 75 12.30 11.85 23.64
N LEU A 76 13.09 11.93 22.57
CA LEU A 76 14.53 11.69 22.61
C LEU A 76 15.24 12.70 23.50
N ASP A 77 14.94 13.99 23.35
CA ASP A 77 15.52 15.05 24.16
C ASP A 77 15.18 14.87 25.65
N SER A 78 13.92 14.60 25.97
CA SER A 78 13.50 14.31 27.35
C SER A 78 14.22 13.08 27.93
N CYS A 79 14.42 12.03 27.12
CA CYS A 79 15.16 10.85 27.55
C CYS A 79 16.65 11.18 27.81
N ILE A 80 17.32 11.85 26.87
CA ILE A 80 18.76 12.16 26.91
C ILE A 80 19.07 13.24 27.95
N ASN A 81 18.26 14.28 28.04
CA ASN A 81 18.47 15.48 28.85
C ASN A 81 17.56 15.56 30.08
N GLY A 82 16.81 14.50 30.41
CA GLY A 82 15.92 14.46 31.59
C GLY A 82 16.63 14.59 32.95
N SER A 83 17.97 14.57 33.00
CA SER A 83 18.74 14.90 34.21
C SER A 83 19.53 16.18 33.99
N SER A 84 19.53 17.09 34.97
CA SER A 84 20.29 18.35 34.94
C SER A 84 21.80 18.19 35.14
N ASN A 85 22.31 16.97 35.24
CA ASN A 85 23.72 16.71 35.50
C ASN A 85 24.54 16.77 34.20
N SER A 86 25.70 17.41 34.25
CA SER A 86 26.68 17.32 33.17
C SER A 86 27.21 15.89 33.05
N ILE A 87 27.34 15.40 31.81
CA ILE A 87 27.86 14.06 31.49
C ILE A 87 28.99 14.15 30.47
N SER A 88 29.88 13.16 30.47
CA SER A 88 30.91 13.05 29.42
C SER A 88 30.27 12.81 28.05
N GLN A 89 30.98 13.18 26.98
CA GLN A 89 30.54 12.90 25.62
C GLN A 89 30.26 11.42 25.38
N SER A 90 31.09 10.52 25.91
CA SER A 90 30.88 9.07 25.80
C SER A 90 29.58 8.61 26.47
N ARG A 91 29.26 9.15 27.65
CA ARG A 91 28.02 8.84 28.37
C ARG A 91 26.80 9.43 27.65
N TYR A 92 26.94 10.60 27.04
CA TYR A 92 25.90 11.19 26.19
C TYR A 92 25.58 10.30 24.99
N LEU A 93 26.60 9.86 24.24
CA LEU A 93 26.42 9.01 23.07
C LEU A 93 25.76 7.68 23.45
N SER A 94 26.25 7.02 24.50
CA SER A 94 25.62 5.78 25.00
C SER A 94 24.17 5.99 25.43
N LYS A 95 23.86 7.11 26.12
CA LYS A 95 22.49 7.42 26.52
C LYS A 95 21.58 7.69 25.31
N ARG A 96 22.08 8.40 24.31
CA ARG A 96 21.37 8.64 23.04
C ARG A 96 21.02 7.32 22.35
N ASP A 97 21.96 6.39 22.26
CA ASP A 97 21.75 5.12 21.58
C ASP A 97 20.70 4.25 22.32
N VAL A 98 20.71 4.25 23.66
CA VAL A 98 19.65 3.63 24.47
C VAL A 98 18.28 4.28 24.23
N CYS A 99 18.23 5.62 24.20
CA CYS A 99 16.98 6.35 23.98
C CYS A 99 16.41 6.13 22.57
N LEU A 100 17.27 6.02 21.54
CA LEU A 100 16.87 5.70 20.17
C LEU A 100 16.27 4.29 20.09
N CYS A 101 17.00 3.28 20.61
CA CYS A 101 16.52 1.91 20.68
C CYS A 101 15.19 1.80 21.45
N ALA A 102 15.07 2.56 22.55
CA ALA A 102 13.84 2.59 23.33
C ALA A 102 12.66 3.20 22.58
N LEU A 103 12.90 4.28 21.82
CA LEU A 103 11.88 4.94 21.03
C LEU A 103 11.39 4.04 19.90
N GLU A 104 12.31 3.42 19.15
CA GLU A 104 11.98 2.52 18.04
C GLU A 104 11.07 1.39 18.50
N GLY A 105 11.43 0.68 19.57
CA GLY A 105 10.60 -0.41 20.10
C GLY A 105 9.27 0.07 20.68
N ALA A 106 9.27 1.19 21.41
CA ALA A 106 8.04 1.71 22.00
C ALA A 106 7.04 2.22 20.95
N GLN A 107 7.51 2.74 19.81
CA GLN A 107 6.65 3.17 18.71
C GLN A 107 6.02 2.01 17.94
N GLU A 108 6.69 0.85 17.91
CA GLU A 108 6.14 -0.38 17.32
C GLU A 108 5.00 -0.94 18.19
N ASP A 109 5.18 -0.93 19.51
CA ASP A 109 4.20 -1.43 20.49
C ASP A 109 3.10 -0.41 20.84
N TYR A 110 3.35 0.88 20.60
CA TYR A 110 2.44 1.96 20.97
C TYR A 110 2.34 3.01 19.85
N PRO A 111 1.38 2.85 18.92
CA PRO A 111 1.25 3.72 17.76
C PRO A 111 0.88 5.17 18.14
N TYR A 112 1.06 6.11 17.21
CA TYR A 112 0.89 7.53 17.52
C TYR A 112 -0.56 7.90 17.85
N SER A 113 -1.53 7.22 17.25
CA SER A 113 -2.95 7.34 17.57
C SER A 113 -3.23 7.09 19.05
N ASP A 114 -2.70 5.99 19.59
CA ASP A 114 -2.80 5.66 21.02
C ASP A 114 -2.03 6.67 21.89
N TYR A 115 -0.86 7.14 21.47
CA TYR A 115 -0.11 8.21 22.15
C TYR A 115 -0.86 9.53 22.23
N LYS A 116 -1.58 9.87 21.17
CA LYS A 116 -2.38 11.10 21.12
C LYS A 116 -3.55 11.03 22.10
N ASP A 117 -4.14 9.85 22.29
CA ASP A 117 -5.26 9.64 23.19
C ASP A 117 -4.81 9.43 24.66
N ASP A 118 -3.71 8.70 24.89
CA ASP A 118 -3.11 8.46 26.21
C ASP A 118 -1.56 8.49 26.20
N ALA A 119 -0.99 9.69 26.20
CA ALA A 119 0.45 9.86 26.30
C ALA A 119 1.06 9.27 27.60
N LYS A 120 0.28 9.05 28.67
CA LYS A 120 0.79 8.48 29.92
C LYS A 120 1.02 6.97 29.78
N GLY A 121 0.20 6.29 28.99
CA GLY A 121 0.33 4.87 28.65
C GLY A 121 1.65 4.53 27.95
N PHE A 122 2.22 5.47 27.21
CA PHE A 122 3.51 5.31 26.52
C PHE A 122 4.71 5.18 27.48
N VAL A 123 4.70 5.92 28.60
CA VAL A 123 5.83 6.00 29.53
C VAL A 123 6.30 4.64 30.08
N PRO A 124 5.44 3.74 30.58
CA PRO A 124 5.86 2.43 31.05
C PRO A 124 6.47 1.56 29.93
N ILE A 125 5.91 1.61 28.71
CA ILE A 125 6.40 0.87 27.53
C ILE A 125 7.80 1.37 27.15
N PHE A 126 7.95 2.68 27.00
CA PHE A 126 9.25 3.31 26.72
C PHE A 126 10.32 2.96 27.76
N ARG A 127 9.97 2.96 29.05
CA ARG A 127 10.88 2.58 30.13
C ARG A 127 11.26 1.10 30.11
N GLN A 128 10.36 0.23 29.65
CA GLN A 128 10.64 -1.18 29.50
C GLN A 128 11.70 -1.39 28.41
N TYR A 129 11.51 -0.79 27.23
CA TYR A 129 12.50 -0.87 26.16
C TYR A 129 13.84 -0.21 26.54
N ALA A 130 13.82 0.94 27.23
CA ALA A 130 15.04 1.56 27.71
C ALA A 130 15.87 0.66 28.66
N LYS A 131 15.24 -0.28 29.36
CA LYS A 131 15.94 -1.26 30.20
C LYS A 131 16.52 -2.42 29.37
N SER A 132 15.84 -2.86 28.31
CA SER A 132 16.34 -3.93 27.44
C SER A 132 17.44 -3.47 26.49
N CYS A 133 17.47 -2.19 26.16
CA CYS A 133 18.48 -1.57 25.28
C CYS A 133 19.80 -1.21 25.99
N ARG A 134 19.90 -1.44 27.31
CA ARG A 134 21.05 -1.09 28.15
C ARG A 134 21.98 -2.27 28.37
#